data_AF-A0AAD9P6G1-F1
#
_entry.id   AF-A0AAD9P6G1-F1
#
_cell.length_a   1.000
_cell.length_b   1.000
_cell.length_c   1.000
_cell.angle_alpha   90.00
_cell.angle_beta   90.00
_cell.angle_gamma   90.00
#
_symmetry.space_group_name_H-M   'P 1'
#
loop_
_entity.id
_entity.type
_entity.pdbx_description
1 polymer ?
#
loop_
_entity_poly.entity_id
_entity_poly.type
_entity_poly.pdbx_seq_one_letter_code
_entity_poly.pdbx_strand_id
1 'polypeptide(L)'
;MDSALAHWEEKESSTPDKEWAALQQKLTRALKSVWWERKAVELQRAADRNDMKGFYNGLKELRGPKKKGPVHLKSTDGMETFSDSESCGKME
;
A
#
# COMPACT_ATOMS: atom_id res chain seq x y z
N MET A 1 -46.25 26.90 -9.97
CA MET A 1 -46.13 25.43 -9.84
C MET A 1 -44.71 25.04 -9.41
N ASP A 2 -43.98 25.98 -8.79
CA ASP A 2 -42.51 25.94 -8.72
C ASP A 2 -41.97 25.53 -7.35
N SER A 3 -42.83 25.46 -6.33
CA SER A 3 -42.44 25.05 -4.97
C SER A 3 -42.24 23.54 -4.82
N ALA A 4 -42.89 22.73 -5.68
CA ALA A 4 -42.69 21.28 -5.65
C ALA A 4 -41.33 20.93 -6.27
N LEU A 5 -40.96 21.56 -7.39
CA LEU A 5 -39.70 21.26 -8.09
C LEU A 5 -38.47 21.61 -7.24
N ALA A 6 -38.52 22.71 -6.49
CA ALA A 6 -37.46 23.10 -5.56
C ALA A 6 -37.27 22.13 -4.37
N HIS A 7 -38.36 21.56 -3.85
CA HIS A 7 -38.28 20.50 -2.83
C HIS A 7 -37.65 19.23 -3.44
N TRP A 8 -38.02 18.87 -4.68
CA TRP A 8 -37.54 17.64 -5.31
C TRP A 8 -36.04 17.70 -5.67
N GLU A 9 -35.50 18.86 -6.08
CA GLU A 9 -34.05 19.05 -6.33
C GLU A 9 -33.19 19.03 -5.06
N GLU A 10 -33.69 19.51 -3.93
CA GLU A 10 -32.93 19.52 -2.66
C GLU A 10 -32.74 18.11 -2.09
N LYS A 11 -33.66 17.18 -2.42
CA LYS A 11 -33.57 15.77 -2.01
C LYS A 11 -32.50 14.99 -2.77
N GLU A 12 -32.17 15.39 -4.01
CA GLU A 12 -31.08 14.80 -4.81
C GLU A 12 -29.70 15.38 -4.48
N SER A 13 -29.65 16.52 -3.78
CA SER A 13 -28.43 17.22 -3.40
C SER A 13 -27.79 16.73 -2.08
N SER A 14 -28.37 15.75 -1.38
CA SER A 14 -27.84 15.24 -0.10
C SER A 14 -26.66 14.26 -0.28
N THR A 15 -25.66 14.72 -1.03
CA THR A 15 -24.26 14.26 -1.10
C THR A 15 -24.00 12.76 -1.35
N PRO A 16 -24.33 12.23 -2.54
CA PRO A 16 -23.87 10.91 -3.01
C PRO A 16 -22.35 10.69 -2.81
N ASP A 17 -21.53 11.74 -2.90
CA ASP A 17 -20.07 11.67 -2.73
C ASP A 17 -19.62 11.14 -1.36
N LYS A 18 -20.35 11.46 -0.28
CA LYS A 18 -20.00 10.98 1.07
C LYS A 18 -20.31 9.49 1.23
N GLU A 19 -21.41 9.05 0.65
CA GLU A 19 -21.82 7.64 0.67
C GLU A 19 -20.85 6.79 -0.16
N TRP A 20 -20.45 7.26 -1.34
CA TRP A 20 -19.43 6.61 -2.16
C TRP A 20 -18.07 6.50 -1.44
N ALA A 21 -17.61 7.59 -0.81
CA ALA A 21 -16.38 7.57 -0.03
C ALA A 21 -16.46 6.55 1.13
N ALA A 22 -17.60 6.49 1.84
CA ALA A 22 -17.81 5.54 2.93
C ALA A 22 -17.84 4.07 2.44
N LEU A 23 -18.52 3.81 1.32
CA LEU A 23 -18.56 2.49 0.69
C LEU A 23 -17.16 2.04 0.25
N GLN A 24 -16.41 2.93 -0.39
CA GLN A 24 -15.06 2.64 -0.87
C GLN A 24 -14.09 2.39 0.30
N GLN A 25 -14.20 3.14 1.39
CA GLN A 25 -13.46 2.87 2.62
C GLN A 25 -13.81 1.51 3.22
N LYS A 26 -15.11 1.16 3.29
CA LYS A 26 -15.57 -0.12 3.83
C LYS A 26 -15.03 -1.30 3.03
N LEU A 27 -15.12 -1.24 1.70
CA LEU A 27 -14.60 -2.28 0.80
C LEU A 27 -13.07 -2.41 0.92
N THR A 28 -12.36 -1.27 0.92
CA THR A 28 -10.90 -1.27 1.06
C THR A 28 -10.46 -1.88 2.39
N ARG A 29 -11.15 -1.56 3.48
CA ARG A 29 -10.88 -2.16 4.81
C ARG A 29 -11.16 -3.65 4.80
N ALA A 30 -12.29 -4.09 4.25
CA ALA A 30 -12.63 -5.50 4.16
C ALA A 30 -11.59 -6.31 3.38
N LEU A 31 -11.16 -5.82 2.20
CA LEU A 31 -10.14 -6.48 1.40
C LEU A 31 -8.79 -6.56 2.14
N LYS A 32 -8.40 -5.48 2.82
CA LYS A 32 -7.18 -5.46 3.65
C LYS A 32 -7.28 -6.47 4.80
N SER A 33 -8.39 -6.51 5.52
CA SER A 33 -8.59 -7.46 6.62
C SER A 33 -8.48 -8.91 6.16
N VAL A 34 -9.14 -9.27 5.06
CA VAL A 34 -9.05 -10.63 4.48
C VAL A 34 -7.61 -11.00 4.14
N TRP A 35 -6.85 -10.06 3.59
CA TRP A 35 -5.43 -10.30 3.31
C TRP A 35 -4.61 -10.49 4.59
N TRP A 36 -4.83 -9.65 5.62
CA TRP A 36 -4.14 -9.74 6.91
C TRP A 36 -4.41 -11.05 7.63
N GLU A 37 -5.67 -11.51 7.65
CA GLU A 37 -6.06 -12.79 8.25
C GLU A 37 -5.33 -13.96 7.58
N ARG A 38 -5.31 -13.99 6.23
CA ARG A 38 -4.60 -15.03 5.48
C ARG A 38 -3.10 -15.01 5.76
N LYS A 39 -2.49 -13.81 5.80
CA LYS A 39 -1.05 -13.66 6.06
C LYS A 39 -0.69 -14.08 7.48
N ALA A 40 -1.54 -13.79 8.47
CA ALA A 40 -1.35 -14.22 9.84
C ALA A 40 -1.35 -15.76 9.95
N VAL A 41 -2.30 -16.44 9.28
CA VAL A 41 -2.33 -17.92 9.25
C VAL A 41 -1.07 -18.49 8.61
N GLU A 42 -0.58 -17.90 7.51
CA GLU A 42 0.65 -18.34 6.85
C GLU A 42 1.87 -18.23 7.76
N LEU A 43 2.04 -17.07 8.41
CA LEU A 43 3.14 -16.82 9.34
C LEU A 43 3.09 -17.75 10.55
N GLN A 44 1.90 -17.95 11.13
CA GLN A 44 1.73 -18.88 12.24
C GLN A 44 2.13 -20.30 11.85
N ARG A 45 1.67 -20.80 10.69
CA ARG A 45 2.03 -22.14 10.20
C ARG A 45 3.53 -22.29 9.95
N ALA A 46 4.20 -21.23 9.45
CA ALA A 46 5.65 -21.24 9.28
C ALA A 46 6.36 -21.33 10.63
N ALA A 47 5.90 -20.58 11.64
CA ALA A 47 6.42 -20.63 12.99
C ALA A 47 6.21 -22.01 13.66
N ASP A 48 5.00 -22.57 13.55
CA ASP A 48 4.65 -23.87 14.14
C ASP A 48 5.51 -25.01 13.58
N ARG A 49 5.91 -24.91 12.31
CA ARG A 49 6.80 -25.88 11.65
C ARG A 49 8.29 -25.58 11.83
N ASN A 50 8.65 -24.55 12.59
CA ASN A 50 10.01 -24.04 12.72
C ASN A 50 10.67 -23.67 11.37
N ASP A 51 9.86 -23.29 10.38
CA ASP A 51 10.34 -22.80 9.08
C ASP A 51 10.66 -21.30 9.16
N MET A 52 11.83 -21.01 9.72
CA MET A 52 12.30 -19.63 9.90
C MET A 52 12.53 -18.90 8.57
N LYS A 53 12.84 -19.62 7.49
CA LYS A 53 13.02 -19.03 6.15
C LYS A 53 11.68 -18.57 5.58
N GLY A 54 10.66 -19.43 5.65
CA GLY A 54 9.29 -19.09 5.27
C GLY A 54 8.74 -17.93 6.09
N PHE A 55 8.92 -17.98 7.42
CA PHE A 55 8.49 -16.91 8.32
C PHE A 55 9.13 -15.56 7.98
N TYR A 56 10.45 -15.52 7.80
CA TYR A 56 11.17 -14.29 7.45
C TYR A 56 10.74 -13.73 6.08
N ASN A 57 10.57 -14.60 5.08
CA ASN A 57 10.09 -14.17 3.77
C ASN A 57 8.66 -13.59 3.85
N GLY A 58 7.78 -14.22 4.63
CA GLY A 58 6.44 -13.71 4.87
C GLY A 58 6.43 -12.32 5.55
N LEU A 59 7.35 -12.07 6.48
CA LEU A 59 7.52 -10.75 7.10
C LEU A 59 8.06 -9.72 6.10
N LYS A 60 8.96 -10.12 5.20
CA LYS A 60 9.54 -9.22 4.19
C LYS A 60 8.46 -8.67 3.24
N GLU A 61 7.45 -9.47 2.91
CA GLU A 61 6.31 -9.05 2.09
C GLU A 61 5.45 -7.96 2.75
N LEU A 62 5.38 -7.93 4.09
CA LEU A 62 4.64 -6.89 4.83
C LEU A 62 5.20 -5.50 4.61
N ARG A 63 6.51 -5.41 4.38
CA ARG A 63 7.19 -4.14 4.16
C ARG A 63 6.90 -3.55 2.77
N GLY A 64 6.13 -4.28 1.94
CA GLY A 64 5.81 -3.93 0.57
C GLY A 64 7.03 -3.99 -0.34
N PRO A 65 6.85 -3.72 -1.65
CA PRO A 65 7.98 -3.56 -2.55
C PRO A 65 8.87 -2.43 -2.05
N LYS A 66 10.06 -2.78 -1.55
CA LYS A 66 11.09 -1.80 -1.22
C LYS A 66 11.42 -1.10 -2.54
N LYS A 67 11.04 0.18 -2.69
CA LYS A 67 11.49 0.99 -3.82
C LYS A 67 13.02 1.01 -3.79
N LYS A 68 13.64 0.12 -4.55
CA LYS A 68 15.03 0.25 -4.97
C LYS A 68 15.05 1.24 -6.12
N GLY A 69 14.58 2.46 -5.86
CA GLY A 69 14.96 3.57 -6.73
C GLY A 69 16.42 3.86 -6.45
N PRO A 70 17.26 4.15 -7.46
CA PRO A 70 18.58 4.69 -7.18
C PRO A 70 18.39 5.90 -6.25
N VAL A 71 18.97 5.83 -5.06
CA VAL A 71 19.07 7.00 -4.20
C VAL A 71 20.12 7.87 -4.88
N HIS A 72 19.68 8.80 -5.72
CA HIS A 72 20.54 9.83 -6.25
C HIS A 72 20.92 10.74 -5.07
N LEU A 73 22.06 10.45 -4.44
CA LEU A 73 22.64 11.36 -3.47
C LEU A 73 23.08 12.59 -4.25
N LYS A 74 22.44 13.72 -3.98
CA LYS A 74 22.81 15.01 -4.56
C LYS A 74 23.94 15.58 -3.72
N SER A 75 25.11 15.80 -4.31
CA SER A 75 26.12 16.66 -3.70
C SER A 75 25.55 18.07 -3.52
N THR A 76 25.90 18.76 -2.43
CA THR A 76 25.49 20.15 -2.15
C THR A 76 25.89 21.12 -3.27
N ASP A 77 26.92 20.75 -4.04
CA ASP A 77 27.49 21.57 -5.10
C ASP A 77 26.84 21.29 -6.47
N GLY A 78 25.84 20.40 -6.53
CA GLY A 78 25.04 20.11 -7.71
C GLY A 78 25.75 19.37 -8.85
N MET A 79 27.04 19.07 -8.71
CA MET A 79 27.88 18.60 -9.82
C MET A 79 27.92 17.08 -9.98
N GLU A 80 27.68 16.30 -8.92
CA GLU A 80 27.75 14.82 -8.99
C GLU A 80 26.56 14.15 -8.31
N THR A 81 25.92 13.25 -9.05
CA THR A 81 24.90 12.33 -8.55
C THR A 81 25.50 10.93 -8.47
N PHE A 82 25.71 10.41 -7.27
CA PHE A 82 26.12 9.02 -7.10
C PHE A 82 24.92 8.09 -7.26
N SER A 83 25.00 7.13 -8.19
CA SER A 83 24.02 6.05 -8.36
C SER A 83 24.67 4.71 -8.01
N ASP A 84 24.08 3.99 -7.05
CA ASP A 84 24.51 2.65 -6.66
C ASP A 84 24.09 1.60 -7.71
N SER A 85 24.76 1.62 -8.86
CA SER A 85 24.47 0.69 -9.96
C SER A 85 25.69 0.11 -10.68
N GLU A 86 26.88 0.10 -10.07
CA GLU A 86 28.03 -0.61 -10.62
C GLU A 86 28.76 -1.44 -9.56
N SER A 87 28.41 -2.72 -9.53
CA SER A 87 29.28 -3.88 -9.27
C SER A 87 30.49 -3.67 -8.34
N CYS A 88 30.31 -3.98 -7.06
CA CYS A 88 31.34 -4.64 -6.28
C CYS A 88 31.58 -6.04 -6.89
N GLY A 89 32.68 -6.24 -7.61
CA GLY A 89 33.07 -7.56 -8.09
C GLY A 89 33.98 -7.60 -9.32
N LYS A 90 35.24 -7.17 -9.19
CA LYS A 90 36.36 -7.85 -9.85
C LYS A 90 37.68 -7.52 -9.13
N MET A 91 38.01 -8.36 -8.15
CA MET A 91 39.40 -8.66 -7.83
C MET A 91 39.61 -10.10 -8.32
N GLU A 92 40.26 -10.23 -9.47
CA GLU A 92 41.18 -11.32 -9.83
C GLU A 92 41.99 -10.87 -11.04
#